data_AF-A0A351FP04-F1
#
_entry.id   AF-A0A351FP04-F1
#
_cell.length_a   1.000
_cell.length_b   1.000
_cell.length_c   1.000
_cell.angle_alpha   90.00
_cell.angle_beta   90.00
_cell.angle_gamma   90.00
#
_symmetry.space_group_name_H-M   'P 1'
#
loop_
_entity.id
_entity.type
_entity.pdbx_description
1 polymer ?
#
loop_
_entity_poly.entity_id
_entity_poly.type
_entity_poly.pdbx_seq_one_letter_code
_entity_poly.pdbx_strand_id
1 'polypeptide(L)'
;WRSPPTTRGGRQGRLYYGTQVASRPPSFTLFVNDPKLFGETYRRYVERQIREGLGFDGTPLRLFWRGKQQRDAERDLARQQTRKT
;
A
#
# COMPACT_ATOMS: atom_id res chain seq x y z
N TRP A 1 11.75 -2.14 -13.99
CA TRP A 1 11.08 -3.14 -13.12
C TRP A 1 12.06 -3.61 -12.05
N ARG A 2 11.72 -3.44 -10.76
CA ARG A 2 12.55 -3.92 -9.63
C ARG A 2 11.83 -5.08 -8.94
N SER A 3 12.52 -6.19 -8.72
CA SER A 3 11.93 -7.35 -8.05
C SER A 3 11.44 -6.99 -6.65
N PRO A 4 10.24 -7.46 -6.24
CA PRO A 4 9.75 -7.23 -4.89
C PRO A 4 10.72 -7.79 -3.85
N PRO A 5 10.88 -7.11 -2.70
CA PRO A 5 11.76 -7.59 -1.64
C PRO A 5 11.33 -8.98 -1.17
N THR A 6 12.29 -9.90 -1.19
CA THR A 6 12.21 -11.24 -0.62
C THR A 6 12.92 -11.23 0.73
N THR A 7 12.25 -11.69 1.78
CA THR A 7 12.89 -11.89 3.08
C THR A 7 13.74 -13.17 3.07
N ARG A 8 14.69 -13.28 4.01
CA ARG A 8 15.51 -14.50 4.21
C ARG A 8 14.68 -15.77 4.40
N GLY A 9 13.42 -15.67 4.84
CA GLY A 9 12.49 -16.80 4.99
C GLY A 9 11.62 -17.09 3.76
N GLY A 10 11.95 -16.58 2.57
CA GLY A 10 11.23 -16.87 1.33
C GLY A 10 9.89 -16.16 1.15
N ARG A 11 9.45 -15.33 2.11
CA ARG A 11 8.24 -14.50 1.96
C ARG A 11 8.54 -13.33 1.04
N GLN A 12 7.96 -13.36 -0.16
CA GLN A 12 8.03 -12.29 -1.15
C GLN A 12 6.91 -11.26 -0.94
N GLY A 13 7.24 -9.98 -1.08
CA GLY A 13 6.25 -8.91 -1.15
C GLY A 13 5.35 -9.06 -2.39
N ARG A 14 4.03 -9.08 -2.19
CA ARG A 14 3.04 -9.10 -3.29
C ARG A 14 2.21 -7.82 -3.22
N LEU A 15 2.25 -7.04 -4.29
CA LEU A 15 1.36 -5.91 -4.54
C LEU A 15 0.20 -6.41 -5.41
N TYR A 16 -1.02 -6.35 -4.88
CA TYR A 16 -2.20 -6.87 -5.56
C TYR A 16 -2.77 -5.83 -6.53
N TYR A 17 -3.07 -4.65 -6.00
CA TYR A 17 -3.62 -3.52 -6.74
C TYR A 17 -3.40 -2.23 -5.97
N GLY A 18 -3.61 -1.10 -6.63
CA GLY A 18 -3.59 0.22 -6.02
C GLY A 18 -4.73 1.07 -6.54
N THR A 19 -5.28 1.94 -5.69
CA THR A 19 -6.34 2.89 -6.09
C THR A 19 -6.01 4.28 -5.59
N GLN A 20 -6.36 5.29 -6.37
CA GLN A 20 -6.38 6.67 -5.90
C GLN A 20 -7.55 6.85 -4.93
N VAL A 21 -7.29 7.46 -3.78
CA VAL A 21 -8.28 7.71 -2.72
C VAL A 21 -8.54 9.20 -2.48
N ALA A 22 -7.61 10.07 -2.91
CA ALA A 22 -7.80 11.52 -2.88
C ALA A 22 -6.97 12.18 -3.99
N SER A 23 -7.40 13.36 -4.43
CA SER A 23 -6.79 14.07 -5.57
C SER A 23 -5.92 15.27 -5.19
N ARG A 24 -6.17 15.92 -4.04
CA ARG A 24 -5.42 17.10 -3.58
C ARG A 24 -5.05 16.96 -2.10
N PRO A 25 -3.85 16.43 -1.76
CA PRO A 25 -2.80 15.92 -2.65
C PRO A 25 -3.12 14.52 -3.24
N PRO A 26 -2.55 14.14 -4.40
CA PRO A 26 -2.69 12.82 -4.98
C PRO A 26 -2.28 11.74 -3.98
N SER A 27 -3.27 10.94 -3.59
CA SER A 27 -3.13 9.95 -2.53
C SER A 27 -3.55 8.60 -3.07
N PHE A 28 -2.68 7.61 -2.93
CA PHE A 28 -2.91 6.24 -3.39
C PHE A 28 -2.87 5.27 -2.21
N THR A 29 -3.80 4.33 -2.20
CA THR A 29 -3.74 3.17 -1.31
C THR A 29 -3.33 1.94 -2.11
N LEU A 30 -2.21 1.34 -1.71
CA LEU A 30 -1.63 0.14 -2.27
C LEU A 30 -1.97 -1.06 -1.40
N PHE A 31 -2.64 -2.05 -1.98
CA PHE A 31 -3.05 -3.27 -1.31
C PHE A 31 -1.98 -4.33 -1.50
N VAL A 32 -1.38 -4.74 -0.38
CA VAL A 32 -0.29 -5.70 -0.37
C VAL A 32 -0.60 -6.88 0.55
N ASN A 33 0.20 -7.95 0.44
CA ASN A 33 0.15 -9.04 1.39
C ASN A 33 0.57 -8.57 2.80
N ASP A 34 1.77 -8.01 2.92
CA ASP A 34 2.36 -7.56 4.18
C ASP A 34 3.19 -6.29 3.95
N PRO A 35 2.77 -5.13 4.50
CA PRO A 35 3.46 -3.85 4.34
C PRO A 35 4.90 -3.84 4.87
N LYS A 36 5.23 -4.73 5.83
CA LYS A 36 6.57 -4.81 6.42
C LYS A 36 7.60 -5.37 5.45
N LEU A 37 7.17 -6.14 4.45
CA LEU A 37 8.05 -6.66 3.41
C LEU A 37 8.56 -5.53 2.50
N PHE A 38 7.78 -4.45 2.36
CA PHE A 38 8.12 -3.30 1.54
C PHE A 38 8.90 -2.29 2.36
N GLY A 39 10.22 -2.45 2.43
CA GLY A 39 11.11 -1.48 3.08
C GLY A 39 11.12 -0.12 2.39
N GLU A 40 11.65 0.89 3.07
CA GLU A 40 11.59 2.29 2.63
C GLU A 40 12.15 2.52 1.23
N THR A 41 13.29 1.91 0.88
CA THR A 41 13.88 2.01 -0.46
C THR A 41 12.92 1.53 -1.56
N TYR A 42 12.20 0.43 -1.32
CA TYR A 42 11.23 -0.07 -2.28
C TYR A 42 9.99 0.83 -2.35
N ARG A 43 9.56 1.38 -1.21
CA ARG A 43 8.44 2.34 -1.20
C ARG A 43 8.77 3.61 -1.99
N ARG A 44 9.97 4.17 -1.82
CA ARG A 44 10.47 5.31 -2.60
C ARG A 44 10.58 4.97 -4.09
N TYR A 45 11.02 3.76 -4.43
CA TYR A 45 11.00 3.28 -5.82
C TYR A 45 9.58 3.30 -6.40
N VAL A 46 8.59 2.75 -5.70
CA VAL A 46 7.20 2.74 -6.17
C VAL A 46 6.63 4.17 -6.29
N GLU A 47 6.91 5.04 -5.33
CA GLU A 47 6.52 6.46 -5.41
C GLU A 47 7.09 7.13 -6.64
N ARG A 48 8.40 6.95 -6.89
CA ARG A 48 9.07 7.51 -8.07
C ARG A 48 8.44 7.00 -9.37
N GLN A 49 8.14 5.71 -9.47
CA GLN A 49 7.52 5.14 -10.66
C GLN A 49 6.10 5.66 -10.90
N ILE A 50 5.31 5.86 -9.83
CA ILE A 50 3.99 6.49 -9.94
C ILE A 50 4.12 7.95 -10.40
N ARG A 51 5.10 8.68 -9.86
CA ARG A 51 5.36 10.07 -10.23
C ARG A 51 5.75 10.19 -11.71
N GLU A 52 6.73 9.39 -12.15
CA GLU A 52 7.23 9.38 -13.53
C GLU A 52 6.17 8.89 -14.51
N GLY A 53 5.34 7.91 -14.13
CA GLY A 53 4.32 7.34 -15.02
C GLY A 53 3.07 8.20 -15.18
N LEU A 54 2.71 9.00 -14.18
CA LEU A 54 1.46 9.80 -14.16
C LEU A 54 1.70 11.31 -14.18
N GLY A 55 2.94 11.78 -14.12
CA GLY A 55 3.29 13.20 -14.29
C GLY A 55 2.95 14.09 -13.08
N PHE A 56 3.18 13.61 -11.86
CA PHE A 56 2.89 14.37 -10.63
C PHE A 56 4.04 15.29 -10.17
N ASP A 57 4.66 16.02 -11.10
CA ASP A 57 5.76 16.92 -10.75
C ASP A 57 5.26 18.11 -9.91
N GLY A 58 6.07 18.53 -8.94
CA GLY A 58 5.76 19.65 -8.04
C GLY A 58 4.69 19.39 -6.97
N THR A 59 4.00 18.24 -6.98
CA THR A 59 2.99 17.89 -5.97
C THR A 59 3.46 16.75 -5.06
N PRO A 60 3.29 16.83 -3.73
CA PRO A 60 3.61 15.70 -2.84
C PRO A 60 2.67 14.52 -3.13
N LEU A 61 3.24 13.32 -3.26
CA LEU A 61 2.51 12.07 -3.44
C LEU A 61 2.38 11.37 -2.09
N ARG A 62 1.15 10.93 -1.74
CA ARG A 62 0.91 10.16 -0.52
C ARG A 62 0.63 8.71 -0.86
N LEU A 63 1.44 7.79 -0.34
CA LEU A 63 1.24 6.35 -0.52
C LEU A 63 0.92 5.68 0.80
N PHE A 64 -0.25 5.04 0.87
CA PHE A 64 -0.67 4.21 1.98
C PHE A 64 -0.52 2.73 1.62
N TRP A 65 0.02 1.94 2.54
CA TRP A 65 0.28 0.51 2.33
C TRP A 65 -0.65 -0.29 3.23
N ARG A 66 -1.60 -1.00 2.64
CA ARG A 66 -2.62 -1.76 3.39
C ARG A 66 -2.37 -3.26 3.25
N GLY A 67 -2.03 -3.90 4.36
CA GLY A 67 -1.80 -5.34 4.45
C GLY A 67 -3.09 -6.14 4.52
N LYS A 68 -3.05 -7.41 4.08
CA LYS A 68 -4.22 -8.30 4.16
C LYS A 68 -4.68 -8.50 5.61
N GLN A 69 -3.75 -8.78 6.53
CA GLN A 69 -4.07 -9.03 7.94
C GLN A 69 -4.72 -7.81 8.61
N GLN A 70 -4.21 -6.61 8.33
CA GLN A 70 -4.79 -5.37 8.87
C GLN A 70 -6.25 -5.20 8.41
N ARG A 71 -6.54 -5.46 7.13
CA ARG A 71 -7.91 -5.35 6.60
C ARG A 71 -8.84 -6.41 7.18
N ASP A 72 -8.34 -7.63 7.38
CA ASP A 72 -9.11 -8.71 8.00
C ASP A 72 -9.48 -8.32 9.45
N ALA A 73 -8.53 -7.79 10.24
CA ALA A 73 -8.78 -7.31 11.59
C ALA A 73 -9.76 -6.13 11.65
N GLU A 74 -9.59 -5.12 10.78
CA GLU A 74 -10.51 -3.98 10.68
C GLU A 74 -11.94 -4.43 10.35
N ARG A 75 -12.09 -5.40 9.44
CA ARG A 75 -13.39 -5.97 9.08
C ARG A 75 -14.04 -6.72 10.24
N ASP A 76 -13.28 -7.49 10.99
CA ASP A 76 -13.80 -8.27 12.11
C ASP A 76 -14.21 -7.38 13.29
N LEU A 77 -13.46 -6.29 13.54
CA LEU A 77 -13.85 -5.24 14.50
C LEU A 77 -15.16 -4.55 14.09
N ALA A 78 -15.29 -4.18 12.81
CA ALA A 78 -16.51 -3.54 12.30
C ALA A 78 -17.74 -4.44 12.48
N ARG A 79 -17.60 -5.75 12.22
CA ARG A 79 -18.66 -6.75 12.43
C ARG A 79 -19.09 -6.91 13.90
N GLN A 80 -18.16 -6.75 14.84
CA GLN A 80 -18.47 -6.85 16.27
C GLN A 80 -19.28 -5.64 16.77
N GLN A 81 -19.02 -4.46 16.20
CA GLN A 81 -19.74 -3.23 16.54
C GLN A 81 -21.18 -3.25 16.03
N THR A 82 -21.42 -3.77 14.82
CA THR A 82 -22.76 -3.88 14.22
C THR A 82 -23.68 -4.87 14.95
N ARG A 83 -23.13 -5.82 15.73
CA ARG A 83 -23.90 -6.80 16.52
C ARG A 83 -24.29 -6.29 17.91
N LYS A 84 -23.75 -5.16 18.35
CA LYS A 84 -23.96 -4.57 19.68
C LYS A 84 -24.91 -3.36 19.67
N THR A 85 -25.49 -3.04 18.52
CA THR A 85 -26.48 -1.97 18.32
C THR A 85 -27.77 -2.61 17.83
#